data_AF-A0A6A4M1G8-F1
#
_entry.id   AF-A0A6A4M1G8-F1
#
_cell.length_a   1.000
_cell.length_b   1.000
_cell.length_c   1.000
_cell.angle_alpha   90.00
_cell.angle_beta   90.00
_cell.angle_gamma   90.00
#
_symmetry.space_group_name_H-M   'P 1'
#
loop_
_entity.id
_entity.type
_entity.pdbx_description
1 polymer ?
#
loop_
_entity_poly.entity_id
_entity_poly.type
_entity_poly.pdbx_seq_one_letter_code
_entity_poly.pdbx_strand_id
1 'polypeptide(L)'
;MWWPAVLVGDHWAAQGRYAHAQGVDGDNPNLYFHSEDVIMCVLPLFHIYSLNSVLLCALRVGAAILIMQKFEINALLELVHKYRVTIAPFVPPIVLAIAKSPVVDNYDLSSIRTVMSGAAPMGKELEDKYSETFAAQGYGMTEAGPVLSMCLAFAKEPFEIKSGSCGTVVRNAEMKIIDPDTGNSLPRNQAGEICIRGDQIMKGTIYYH
;
A
#
# COMPACT_ATOMS: atom_id res chain seq x y z
N MET A 1 -15.87 9.58 -1.82
CA MET A 1 -16.11 8.78 -3.03
C MET A 1 -16.05 7.33 -2.59
N TRP A 2 -17.21 6.68 -2.47
CA TRP A 2 -17.31 5.32 -1.95
C TRP A 2 -16.99 4.33 -3.08
N TRP A 3 -15.99 3.48 -2.87
CA TRP A 3 -15.59 2.48 -3.86
C TRP A 3 -16.34 1.16 -3.58
N PRO A 4 -16.95 0.52 -4.60
CA PRO A 4 -17.41 -0.86 -4.45
C PRO A 4 -16.16 -1.75 -4.36
N ALA A 5 -15.90 -2.30 -3.17
CA ALA A 5 -14.82 -3.25 -2.97
C ALA A 5 -15.38 -4.66 -2.85
N VAL A 6 -14.65 -5.61 -3.45
CA VAL A 6 -14.95 -7.03 -3.38
C VAL A 6 -13.79 -7.70 -2.66
N LEU A 7 -14.05 -8.48 -1.61
CA LEU A 7 -13.04 -9.35 -1.01
C LEU A 7 -12.72 -10.48 -2.00
N VAL A 8 -11.65 -10.31 -2.78
CA VAL A 8 -11.16 -11.34 -3.70
C VAL A 8 -9.95 -12.02 -3.06
N GLY A 9 -10.10 -13.29 -2.68
CA GLY A 9 -8.99 -14.12 -2.19
C GLY A 9 -9.48 -15.47 -1.66
N ASP A 10 -8.68 -16.51 -1.88
CA ASP A 10 -9.02 -17.89 -1.51
C ASP A 10 -8.45 -18.30 -0.13
N HIS A 11 -7.57 -17.48 0.46
CA HIS A 11 -6.79 -17.85 1.67
C HIS A 11 -7.37 -17.42 3.03
N TRP A 12 -8.63 -17.03 3.13
CA TRP A 12 -9.17 -16.59 4.42
C TRP A 12 -9.62 -17.76 5.30
N ALA A 13 -9.14 -17.81 6.54
CA ALA A 13 -9.78 -18.57 7.60
C ALA A 13 -11.06 -17.82 8.02
N ALA A 14 -12.18 -18.14 7.36
CA ALA A 14 -13.48 -17.61 7.73
C ALA A 14 -14.00 -18.35 8.97
N GLN A 15 -13.70 -17.85 10.16
CA GLN A 15 -14.50 -18.19 11.35
C GLN A 15 -15.60 -17.13 11.49
N GLY A 16 -16.74 -17.36 10.84
CA GLY A 16 -17.85 -16.40 10.79
C GLY A 16 -17.69 -15.32 9.70
N ARG A 17 -18.57 -14.32 9.71
CA ARG A 17 -18.68 -13.26 8.67
C ARG A 17 -17.54 -12.20 8.73
N TYR A 18 -16.41 -12.54 9.34
CA TYR A 18 -15.27 -11.65 9.57
C TYR A 18 -14.00 -12.25 8.97
N ALA A 19 -13.17 -11.40 8.37
CA ALA A 19 -11.78 -11.73 8.07
C ALA A 19 -10.92 -11.40 9.29
N HIS A 20 -10.21 -12.40 9.84
CA HIS A 20 -9.24 -12.22 10.92
C HIS A 20 -7.82 -12.46 10.40
N ALA A 21 -6.91 -11.55 10.69
CA ALA A 21 -5.48 -11.78 10.49
C ALA A 21 -4.78 -11.64 11.86
N GLN A 22 -4.20 -12.72 12.38
CA GLN A 22 -3.42 -12.71 13.63
C GLN A 22 -1.99 -13.20 13.33
N GLY A 23 -0.98 -12.56 13.91
CA GLY A 23 0.42 -12.97 13.81
C GLY A 23 1.18 -12.60 15.08
N VAL A 24 2.00 -13.52 15.58
CA VAL A 24 2.65 -13.47 16.91
C VAL A 24 4.05 -12.87 16.92
N ASP A 25 4.64 -12.59 15.75
CA ASP A 25 6.03 -12.16 15.64
C ASP A 25 6.16 -10.65 15.36
N GLY A 26 7.17 -10.02 15.97
CA GLY A 26 7.39 -8.56 15.95
C GLY A 26 7.72 -7.93 14.59
N ASP A 27 7.91 -8.74 13.55
CA ASP A 27 8.11 -8.31 12.16
C ASP A 27 6.78 -7.94 11.51
N ASN A 28 6.77 -7.05 10.51
CA ASN A 28 5.56 -6.72 9.75
C ASN A 28 5.30 -7.77 8.66
N PRO A 29 4.30 -8.66 8.79
CA PRO A 29 4.07 -9.75 7.84
C PRO A 29 3.45 -9.26 6.54
N ASN A 30 2.93 -8.02 6.51
CA ASN A 30 2.31 -7.44 5.34
C ASN A 30 3.29 -6.60 4.49
N LEU A 31 4.46 -6.24 5.03
CA LEU A 31 5.43 -5.37 4.37
C LEU A 31 6.84 -5.62 4.93
N TYR A 32 7.75 -6.08 4.07
CA TYR A 32 9.12 -6.39 4.45
C TYR A 32 10.09 -5.29 4.01
N PHE A 33 10.50 -4.48 4.98
CA PHE A 33 11.66 -3.60 4.91
C PHE A 33 12.76 -4.11 5.83
N HIS A 34 14.01 -3.85 5.47
CA HIS A 34 15.19 -4.15 6.30
C HIS A 34 16.12 -2.94 6.36
N SER A 35 17.10 -2.97 7.27
CA SER A 35 17.98 -1.83 7.55
C SER A 35 18.88 -1.40 6.39
N GLU A 36 19.09 -2.28 5.41
CA GLU A 36 19.87 -1.98 4.20
C GLU A 36 19.02 -1.35 3.09
N ASP A 37 17.70 -1.24 3.26
CA ASP A 37 16.85 -0.58 2.28
C ASP A 37 17.09 0.93 2.23
N VAL A 38 16.94 1.48 1.02
CA VAL A 38 16.88 2.91 0.76
C VAL A 38 15.49 3.21 0.23
N ILE A 39 14.69 3.90 1.04
CA ILE A 39 13.28 4.15 0.78
C ILE A 39 13.08 5.56 0.23
N MET A 40 12.49 5.66 -0.97
CA MET A 40 12.16 6.94 -1.56
C MET A 40 11.03 7.64 -0.79
N CYS A 41 11.24 8.90 -0.43
CA CYS A 41 10.24 9.75 0.20
C CYS A 41 9.98 10.99 -0.65
N VAL A 42 9.25 10.79 -1.74
CA VAL A 42 8.79 11.85 -2.65
C VAL A 42 7.35 12.29 -2.38
N LEU A 43 6.58 11.45 -1.67
CA LEU A 43 5.22 11.77 -1.27
C LEU A 43 5.23 12.77 -0.10
N PRO A 44 4.22 13.65 0.03
CA PRO A 44 4.26 14.69 1.05
C PRO A 44 4.09 14.12 2.47
N LEU A 45 5.05 14.41 3.36
CA LEU A 45 5.03 13.96 4.77
C LEU A 45 3.91 14.56 5.61
N PHE A 46 3.22 15.60 5.12
CA PHE A 46 2.01 16.13 5.77
C PHE A 46 0.77 15.25 5.54
N HIS A 47 0.83 14.28 4.60
CA HIS A 47 -0.20 13.26 4.47
C HIS A 47 0.19 12.00 5.24
N ILE A 48 -0.79 11.43 5.95
CA ILE A 48 -0.59 10.30 6.86
C ILE A 48 -0.05 9.03 6.15
N TYR A 49 -0.29 8.89 4.84
CA TYR A 49 0.30 7.80 4.06
C TYR A 49 1.85 7.85 4.13
N SER A 50 2.45 8.95 3.69
CA SER A 50 3.91 9.07 3.69
C SER A 50 4.47 9.13 5.11
N LEU A 51 3.79 9.81 6.02
CA LEU A 51 4.20 9.87 7.41
C LEU A 51 4.26 8.47 8.05
N ASN A 52 3.21 7.66 7.93
CA ASN A 52 3.18 6.33 8.53
C ASN A 52 3.99 5.31 7.70
N SER A 53 3.53 5.02 6.48
CA SER A 53 4.03 3.89 5.69
C SER A 53 5.43 4.09 5.11
N VAL A 54 5.94 5.33 5.08
CA VAL A 54 7.31 5.63 4.64
C VAL A 54 8.17 5.98 5.84
N LEU A 55 7.92 7.13 6.49
CA LEU A 55 8.80 7.64 7.54
C LEU A 55 8.82 6.74 8.79
N LEU A 56 7.65 6.49 9.42
CA LEU A 56 7.61 5.70 10.65
C LEU A 56 8.01 4.24 10.43
N CYS A 57 7.57 3.62 9.33
CA CYS A 57 7.97 2.25 8.98
C CYS A 57 9.48 2.13 8.73
N ALA A 58 10.09 3.06 7.98
CA ALA A 58 11.53 3.06 7.72
C ALA A 58 12.34 3.21 9.01
N LEU A 59 11.96 4.17 9.87
CA LEU A 59 12.60 4.39 11.17
C LEU A 59 12.53 3.14 12.06
N ARG A 60 11.39 2.44 12.07
CA ARG A 60 11.20 1.23 12.86
C ARG A 60 12.19 0.12 12.49
N VAL A 61 12.55 -0.01 11.21
CA VAL A 61 13.47 -1.06 10.73
C VAL A 61 14.92 -0.57 10.58
N GLY A 62 15.18 0.72 10.81
CA GLY A 62 16.51 1.31 10.64
C GLY A 62 16.92 1.51 9.17
N ALA A 63 15.97 1.63 8.25
CA ALA A 63 16.24 1.86 6.84
C ALA A 63 16.62 3.33 6.54
N ALA A 64 17.34 3.55 5.45
CA ALA A 64 17.63 4.88 4.95
C ALA A 64 16.40 5.49 4.27
N ILE A 65 16.20 6.80 4.44
CA ILE A 65 15.08 7.54 3.85
C ILE A 65 15.65 8.63 2.94
N LEU A 66 15.36 8.53 1.64
CA LEU A 66 15.81 9.52 0.66
C LEU A 66 14.68 10.50 0.36
N ILE A 67 14.78 11.70 0.93
CA ILE A 67 13.72 12.72 0.83
C ILE A 67 13.89 13.55 -0.45
N MET A 68 12.82 13.65 -1.23
CA MET A 68 12.70 14.53 -2.39
C MET A 68 11.62 15.57 -2.12
N GLN A 69 12.01 16.85 -1.98
CA GLN A 69 11.08 17.92 -1.58
C GLN A 69 9.99 18.21 -2.62
N LYS A 70 10.31 18.02 -3.90
CA LYS A 70 9.41 18.27 -5.02
C LYS A 70 9.67 17.23 -6.10
N PHE A 71 8.61 16.58 -6.57
CA PHE A 71 8.70 15.64 -7.68
C PHE A 71 9.14 16.35 -8.97
N GLU A 72 10.18 15.81 -9.59
CA GLU A 72 10.62 16.08 -10.96
C GLU A 72 11.20 14.78 -11.50
N ILE A 73 10.82 14.39 -12.72
CA ILE A 73 11.06 13.03 -13.20
C ILE A 73 12.55 12.73 -13.40
N ASN A 74 13.33 13.65 -13.95
CA ASN A 74 14.75 13.41 -14.21
C ASN A 74 15.53 13.31 -12.88
N ALA A 75 15.28 14.23 -11.95
CA ALA A 75 15.86 14.23 -10.63
C ALA A 75 15.47 12.97 -9.84
N LEU A 76 14.22 12.50 -9.95
CA LEU A 76 13.80 11.25 -9.32
C LEU A 76 14.64 10.07 -9.85
N LEU A 77 14.76 9.94 -11.18
CA LEU A 77 15.51 8.86 -11.82
C LEU A 77 17.01 8.95 -11.49
N GLU A 78 17.59 10.14 -11.47
CA GLU A 78 18.98 10.38 -11.06
C GLU A 78 19.21 9.96 -9.60
N LEU A 79 18.29 10.34 -8.69
CA LEU A 79 18.38 9.97 -7.28
C LEU A 79 18.26 8.45 -7.08
N VAL A 80 17.33 7.79 -7.79
CA VAL A 80 17.21 6.33 -7.74
C VAL A 80 18.49 5.65 -8.20
N HIS A 81 19.03 6.06 -9.35
CA HIS A 81 20.28 5.52 -9.90
C HIS A 81 21.43 5.73 -8.92
N LYS A 82 21.64 6.96 -8.46
CA LYS A 82 22.79 7.35 -7.63
C LYS A 82 22.79 6.72 -6.25
N TYR A 83 21.62 6.70 -5.59
CA TYR A 83 21.50 6.24 -4.21
C TYR A 83 20.96 4.80 -4.11
N ARG A 84 20.80 4.11 -5.24
CA ARG A 84 20.40 2.70 -5.29
C ARG A 84 19.11 2.44 -4.50
N VAL A 85 18.09 3.26 -4.74
CA VAL A 85 16.79 3.17 -4.06
C VAL A 85 16.20 1.77 -4.23
N THR A 86 15.82 1.13 -3.13
CA THR A 86 15.30 -0.25 -3.13
C THR A 86 13.77 -0.30 -3.03
N ILE A 87 13.17 0.65 -2.30
CA ILE A 87 11.73 0.77 -2.11
C ILE A 87 11.23 2.09 -2.69
N ALA A 88 10.20 2.01 -3.52
CA ALA A 88 9.59 3.15 -4.20
C ALA A 88 8.10 3.29 -3.85
N PRO A 89 7.73 3.98 -2.76
CA PRO A 89 6.36 4.33 -2.44
C PRO A 89 5.87 5.47 -3.34
N PHE A 90 4.96 5.17 -4.25
CA PHE A 90 4.42 6.10 -5.25
C PHE A 90 2.89 6.16 -5.21
N VAL A 91 2.36 7.03 -6.05
CA VAL A 91 0.94 7.14 -6.38
C VAL A 91 0.77 7.01 -7.89
N PRO A 92 -0.43 6.66 -8.41
CA PRO A 92 -0.61 6.40 -9.84
C PRO A 92 -0.10 7.49 -10.79
N PRO A 93 -0.22 8.81 -10.50
CA PRO A 93 0.37 9.83 -11.35
C PRO A 93 1.89 9.76 -11.53
N ILE A 94 2.64 9.37 -10.48
CA ILE A 94 4.10 9.22 -10.56
C ILE A 94 4.46 8.01 -11.41
N VAL A 95 3.78 6.87 -11.18
CA VAL A 95 3.99 5.65 -11.96
C VAL A 95 3.68 5.88 -13.43
N LEU A 96 2.58 6.58 -13.74
CA LEU A 96 2.23 6.98 -15.11
C LEU A 96 3.30 7.87 -15.76
N ALA A 97 3.85 8.84 -15.01
CA ALA A 97 4.89 9.72 -15.51
C ALA A 97 6.17 8.94 -15.87
N ILE A 98 6.60 8.01 -15.00
CA ILE A 98 7.73 7.11 -15.26
C ILE A 98 7.42 6.24 -16.49
N ALA A 99 6.26 5.58 -16.51
CA ALA A 99 5.84 4.68 -17.58
C ALA A 99 5.78 5.30 -18.99
N LYS A 100 5.53 6.61 -19.07
CA LYS A 100 5.43 7.36 -20.32
C LYS A 100 6.72 8.07 -20.71
N SER A 101 7.73 8.08 -19.85
CA SER A 101 8.93 8.87 -20.07
C SER A 101 10.02 8.07 -20.78
N PRO A 102 10.45 8.48 -21.99
CA PRO A 102 11.52 7.80 -22.71
C PRO A 102 12.88 7.97 -22.04
N VAL A 103 13.04 8.92 -21.11
CA VAL A 103 14.32 9.14 -20.43
C VAL A 103 14.65 8.05 -19.41
N VAL A 104 13.68 7.21 -19.03
CA VAL A 104 13.86 6.13 -18.06
C VAL A 104 14.96 5.17 -18.49
N ASP A 105 15.06 4.87 -19.79
CA ASP A 105 16.05 3.96 -20.37
C ASP A 105 17.50 4.45 -20.19
N ASN A 106 17.71 5.72 -19.81
CA ASN A 106 19.02 6.29 -19.53
C ASN A 106 19.49 6.06 -18.08
N TYR A 107 18.65 5.50 -17.21
CA TYR A 107 18.95 5.32 -15.78
C TYR A 107 18.87 3.85 -15.37
N ASP A 108 19.80 3.42 -14.52
CA ASP A 108 19.72 2.11 -13.89
C ASP A 108 18.74 2.15 -12.72
N LEU A 109 17.59 1.48 -12.86
CA LEU A 109 16.57 1.33 -11.82
C LEU A 109 16.57 -0.06 -11.19
N SER A 110 17.56 -0.91 -11.49
CA SER A 110 17.63 -2.31 -11.04
C SER A 110 17.72 -2.49 -9.52
N SER A 111 18.03 -1.44 -8.75
CA SER A 111 17.99 -1.49 -7.29
C SER A 111 16.57 -1.66 -6.75
N ILE A 112 15.56 -1.16 -7.47
CA ILE A 112 14.19 -1.17 -6.98
C ILE A 112 13.68 -2.61 -6.96
N ARG A 113 13.51 -3.14 -5.75
CA ARG A 113 12.91 -4.46 -5.51
C ARG A 113 11.42 -4.38 -5.21
N THR A 114 10.91 -3.20 -4.90
CA THR A 114 9.50 -3.01 -4.54
C THR A 114 9.01 -1.64 -4.96
N VAL A 115 7.97 -1.60 -5.79
CA VAL A 115 7.16 -0.39 -5.98
C VAL A 115 5.83 -0.56 -5.29
N MET A 116 5.50 0.38 -4.41
CA MET A 116 4.21 0.44 -3.75
C MET A 116 3.36 1.52 -4.41
N SER A 117 2.08 1.21 -4.65
CA SER A 117 1.10 2.23 -5.03
C SER A 117 -0.10 2.21 -4.10
N GLY A 118 -0.63 3.39 -3.81
CA GLY A 118 -1.83 3.56 -3.01
C GLY A 118 -2.54 4.87 -3.32
N ALA A 119 -3.48 5.24 -2.46
CA ALA A 119 -4.35 6.43 -2.53
C ALA A 119 -5.34 6.47 -3.70
N ALA A 120 -5.04 5.86 -4.84
CA ALA A 120 -5.95 5.68 -5.96
C ALA A 120 -5.62 4.40 -6.75
N PRO A 121 -6.60 3.82 -7.48
CA PRO A 121 -6.35 2.70 -8.38
C PRO A 121 -5.36 3.08 -9.48
N MET A 122 -4.42 2.18 -9.77
CA MET A 122 -3.42 2.36 -10.85
C MET A 122 -4.05 2.35 -12.25
N GLY A 123 -5.17 1.65 -12.42
CA GLY A 123 -5.87 1.51 -13.69
C GLY A 123 -5.31 0.34 -14.50
N LYS A 124 -6.21 -0.42 -15.13
CA LYS A 124 -5.90 -1.72 -15.75
C LYS A 124 -4.77 -1.67 -16.77
N GLU A 125 -4.70 -0.63 -17.61
CA GLU A 125 -3.67 -0.52 -18.64
C GLU A 125 -2.24 -0.42 -18.06
N LEU A 126 -2.07 0.32 -16.96
CA LEU A 126 -0.78 0.43 -16.28
C LEU A 126 -0.45 -0.85 -15.51
N GLU A 127 -1.45 -1.47 -14.88
CA GLU A 127 -1.26 -2.75 -14.19
C GLU A 127 -0.88 -3.88 -15.14
N ASP A 128 -1.54 -3.98 -16.31
CA ASP A 128 -1.24 -5.01 -17.31
C ASP A 128 0.15 -4.81 -17.92
N LYS A 129 0.48 -3.55 -18.30
CA LYS A 129 1.75 -3.20 -18.94
C LYS A 129 2.97 -3.46 -18.04
N TYR A 130 2.79 -3.38 -16.73
CA TYR A 130 3.86 -3.51 -15.76
C TYR A 130 3.52 -4.48 -14.64
N SER A 131 2.78 -5.54 -14.96
CA SER A 131 2.30 -6.53 -13.99
C SER A 131 3.44 -7.18 -13.19
N GLU A 132 4.63 -7.27 -13.76
CA GLU A 132 5.83 -7.79 -13.07
C GLU A 132 6.46 -6.77 -12.10
N THR A 133 6.14 -5.48 -12.21
CA THR A 133 6.78 -4.38 -11.45
C THR A 133 5.81 -3.63 -10.53
N PHE A 134 4.54 -3.48 -10.92
CA PHE A 134 3.53 -2.62 -10.27
C PHE A 134 2.26 -3.37 -9.82
N ALA A 135 2.26 -4.70 -9.72
CA ALA A 135 1.05 -5.46 -9.38
C ALA A 135 0.50 -5.28 -7.95
N ALA A 136 1.17 -4.49 -7.11
CA ALA A 136 0.98 -4.51 -5.68
C ALA A 136 0.47 -3.16 -5.15
N GLN A 137 -0.81 -3.11 -4.78
CA GLN A 137 -1.48 -1.93 -4.23
C GLN A 137 -1.83 -2.09 -2.75
N GLY A 138 -1.83 -0.99 -2.01
CA GLY A 138 -2.40 -0.90 -0.67
C GLY A 138 -3.63 0.01 -0.64
N TYR A 139 -4.58 -0.31 0.23
CA TYR A 139 -5.74 0.54 0.50
C TYR A 139 -5.62 1.20 1.87
N GLY A 140 -5.84 2.51 1.89
CA GLY A 140 -5.76 3.30 3.10
C GLY A 140 -6.75 4.47 3.13
N MET A 141 -7.06 4.89 4.35
CA MET A 141 -7.89 6.04 4.68
C MET A 141 -7.37 6.63 5.99
N THR A 142 -7.34 7.95 6.14
CA THR A 142 -6.74 8.63 7.30
C THR A 142 -7.31 8.14 8.63
N GLU A 143 -8.63 7.98 8.68
CA GLU A 143 -9.41 7.55 9.84
C GLU A 143 -9.10 6.10 10.27
N ALA A 144 -8.49 5.30 9.40
CA ALA A 144 -8.07 3.92 9.68
C ALA A 144 -6.62 3.81 10.19
N GLY A 145 -5.93 4.94 10.40
CA GLY A 145 -4.61 4.97 11.03
C GLY A 145 -3.34 4.68 10.22
N PRO A 146 -3.25 4.64 8.87
CA PRO A 146 -4.23 4.80 7.80
C PRO A 146 -4.40 3.55 6.91
N VAL A 147 -3.74 2.43 7.20
CA VAL A 147 -3.68 1.26 6.29
C VAL A 147 -4.77 0.25 6.66
N LEU A 148 -5.62 -0.09 5.70
CA LEU A 148 -6.67 -1.11 5.86
C LEU A 148 -6.23 -2.45 5.29
N SER A 149 -5.66 -2.42 4.08
CA SER A 149 -5.13 -3.61 3.40
C SER A 149 -3.83 -3.31 2.69
N MET A 150 -3.00 -4.32 2.56
CA MET A 150 -1.70 -4.24 1.94
C MET A 150 -1.42 -5.46 1.08
N CYS A 151 -0.71 -5.26 -0.02
CA CYS A 151 -0.35 -6.34 -0.92
C CYS A 151 0.60 -7.33 -0.24
N LEU A 152 0.21 -8.60 -0.17
CA LEU A 152 1.02 -9.65 0.46
C LEU A 152 2.23 -10.09 -0.38
N ALA A 153 2.36 -9.63 -1.63
CA ALA A 153 3.62 -9.76 -2.38
C ALA A 153 4.76 -8.93 -1.75
N PHE A 154 4.43 -7.97 -0.88
CA PHE A 154 5.42 -7.21 -0.10
C PHE A 154 5.89 -7.92 1.16
N ALA A 155 5.30 -9.05 1.52
CA ALA A 155 5.71 -9.82 2.69
C ALA A 155 7.11 -10.42 2.50
N LYS A 156 7.78 -10.75 3.62
CA LYS A 156 9.09 -11.42 3.60
C LYS A 156 9.00 -12.78 2.89
N GLU A 157 7.90 -13.49 3.16
CA GLU A 157 7.47 -14.68 2.44
C GLU A 157 6.26 -14.26 1.59
N PRO A 158 6.45 -13.93 0.31
CA PRO A 158 5.41 -13.33 -0.52
C PRO A 158 4.32 -14.33 -0.87
N PHE A 159 3.09 -13.84 -0.98
CA PHE A 159 1.93 -14.60 -1.43
C PHE A 159 1.63 -14.31 -2.91
N GLU A 160 0.96 -15.25 -3.58
CA GLU A 160 0.37 -14.98 -4.89
C GLU A 160 -0.70 -13.90 -4.79
N ILE A 161 -0.72 -13.00 -5.77
CA ILE A 161 -1.63 -11.86 -5.82
C ILE A 161 -2.36 -11.82 -7.16
N LYS A 162 -3.55 -11.21 -7.16
CA LYS A 162 -4.35 -11.01 -8.38
C LYS A 162 -4.21 -9.56 -8.83
N SER A 163 -4.01 -9.34 -10.12
CA SER A 163 -4.02 -7.99 -10.72
C SER A 163 -5.33 -7.27 -10.38
N GLY A 164 -5.28 -5.96 -10.16
CA GLY A 164 -6.40 -5.16 -9.67
C GLY A 164 -6.78 -5.34 -8.19
N SER A 165 -6.10 -6.22 -7.44
CA SER A 165 -6.36 -6.32 -5.99
C SER A 165 -5.73 -5.17 -5.21
N CYS A 166 -6.40 -4.73 -4.15
CA CYS A 166 -5.88 -3.73 -3.21
C CYS A 166 -5.25 -4.36 -1.95
N GLY A 167 -4.80 -5.61 -2.08
CA GLY A 167 -4.17 -6.38 -1.01
C GLY A 167 -5.14 -7.09 -0.08
N THR A 168 -4.62 -7.50 1.07
CA THR A 168 -5.33 -8.24 2.12
C THR A 168 -5.39 -7.41 3.39
N VAL A 169 -6.45 -7.55 4.19
CA VAL A 169 -6.61 -6.87 5.48
C VAL A 169 -5.31 -7.00 6.30
N VAL A 170 -4.90 -5.90 6.93
CA VAL A 170 -3.73 -5.90 7.80
C VAL A 170 -3.95 -6.82 9.01
N ARG A 171 -2.85 -7.35 9.56
CA ARG A 171 -2.91 -8.14 10.80
C ARG A 171 -3.46 -7.35 11.98
N ASN A 172 -3.90 -8.08 13.00
CA ASN A 172 -4.50 -7.59 14.24
C ASN A 172 -5.70 -6.67 14.00
N ALA A 173 -6.38 -6.87 12.88
CA ALA A 173 -7.59 -6.17 12.49
C ALA A 173 -8.63 -7.16 11.95
N GLU A 174 -9.88 -6.72 11.98
CA GLU A 174 -11.03 -7.41 11.44
C GLU A 174 -11.65 -6.58 10.34
N MET A 175 -12.00 -7.21 9.23
CA MET A 175 -12.69 -6.56 8.11
C MET A 175 -13.97 -7.30 7.77
N LYS A 176 -15.02 -6.54 7.47
CA LYS A 176 -16.28 -7.04 6.92
C LYS A 176 -16.78 -6.13 5.80
N ILE A 177 -17.60 -6.70 4.92
CA ILE A 177 -18.35 -5.96 3.90
C ILE A 177 -19.80 -5.86 4.34
N ILE A 178 -20.36 -4.65 4.30
CA ILE A 178 -21.72 -4.34 4.71
C ILE A 178 -22.56 -3.91 3.52
N ASP A 179 -23.77 -4.43 3.42
CA ASP A 179 -24.81 -3.88 2.55
C ASP A 179 -25.25 -2.50 3.08
N PRO A 180 -25.11 -1.42 2.30
CA PRO A 180 -25.41 -0.07 2.77
C PRO A 180 -26.91 0.16 3.04
N ASP A 181 -27.80 -0.60 2.38
CA ASP A 181 -29.24 -0.44 2.53
C ASP A 181 -29.77 -1.24 3.71
N THR A 182 -29.21 -2.43 3.95
CA THR A 182 -29.72 -3.36 4.97
C THR A 182 -28.87 -3.44 6.24
N GLY A 183 -27.63 -2.95 6.21
CA GLY A 183 -26.66 -3.07 7.30
C GLY A 183 -26.14 -4.49 7.53
N ASN A 184 -26.55 -5.45 6.71
CA ASN A 184 -26.17 -6.85 6.87
C ASN A 184 -24.74 -7.11 6.39
N SER A 185 -24.02 -8.00 7.08
CA SER A 185 -22.71 -8.45 6.61
C SER A 185 -22.86 -9.40 5.42
N LEU A 186 -22.14 -9.08 4.35
CA LEU A 186 -22.13 -9.79 3.08
C LEU A 186 -21.02 -10.87 3.03
N PRO A 187 -21.24 -11.98 2.29
CA PRO A 187 -20.21 -12.99 2.06
C PRO A 187 -19.16 -12.50 1.06
N ARG A 188 -18.13 -13.34 0.81
CA ARG A 188 -17.12 -13.08 -0.22
C ARG A 188 -17.75 -12.86 -1.59
N ASN A 189 -17.03 -12.14 -2.45
CA ASN A 189 -17.43 -11.84 -3.83
C ASN A 189 -18.74 -11.02 -3.97
N GLN A 190 -19.20 -10.36 -2.90
CA GLN A 190 -20.29 -9.39 -2.95
C GLN A 190 -19.77 -7.99 -2.61
N ALA A 191 -20.21 -7.00 -3.40
CA ALA A 191 -19.80 -5.61 -3.21
C ALA A 191 -20.64 -4.93 -2.13
N GLY A 192 -19.99 -4.08 -1.32
CA GLY A 192 -20.64 -3.29 -0.28
C GLY A 192 -19.65 -2.32 0.36
N GLU A 193 -20.03 -1.74 1.49
CA GLU A 193 -19.19 -0.86 2.29
C GLU A 193 -18.12 -1.66 3.05
N ILE A 194 -16.85 -1.25 2.95
CA ILE A 194 -15.76 -1.82 3.78
C ILE A 194 -15.85 -1.24 5.18
N CYS A 195 -15.94 -2.10 6.19
CA CYS A 195 -15.77 -1.72 7.58
C CYS A 195 -14.55 -2.45 8.17
N ILE A 196 -13.73 -1.72 8.93
CA ILE A 196 -12.56 -2.26 9.63
C ILE A 196 -12.65 -1.98 11.14
N ARG A 197 -12.17 -2.93 11.94
CA ARG A 197 -12.00 -2.80 13.40
C ARG A 197 -10.59 -3.22 13.78
N GLY A 198 -9.95 -2.47 14.67
CA GLY A 198 -8.66 -2.81 15.26
C GLY A 198 -8.07 -1.61 15.99
N ASP A 199 -7.04 -1.82 16.80
CA ASP A 199 -6.44 -0.79 17.65
C ASP A 199 -5.73 0.33 16.86
N GLN A 200 -5.47 0.09 15.56
CA GLN A 200 -4.81 1.06 14.69
C GLN A 200 -5.72 2.22 14.26
N ILE A 201 -7.05 2.09 14.37
CA ILE A 201 -7.97 3.11 13.86
C ILE A 201 -7.93 4.39 14.69
N MET A 202 -8.42 5.50 14.13
CA MET A 202 -8.45 6.77 14.84
C MET A 202 -9.23 6.69 16.15
N LYS A 203 -8.82 7.48 17.14
CA LYS A 203 -9.60 7.67 18.37
C LYS A 203 -10.93 8.39 18.12
N GLY A 204 -10.98 9.25 17.10
CA GLY A 204 -12.12 10.07 16.71
C GLY A 204 -11.68 11.41 16.13
N THR A 205 -12.65 12.20 15.67
CA THR A 205 -12.42 13.55 15.14
C THR A 205 -12.23 14.56 16.28
N ILE A 206 -11.28 15.48 16.13
CA ILE A 206 -11.09 16.58 17.08
C ILE A 206 -12.09 17.70 16.72
N TYR A 207 -12.90 18.12 17.70
CA TYR A 207 -13.74 19.32 17.58
C TYR A 207 -13.14 20.43 18.45
N TYR A 208 -12.89 21.60 17.85
CA TYR A 208 -12.57 22.82 18.58
C TYR A 208 -13.87 23.56 18.85
N HIS A 209 -14.18 23.81 20.12
CA HIS A 209 -15.25 24.70 20.56
C HIS A 209 -14.74 26.14 20.68
#